data_AF-A0AAV6LJ93-F1
#
_entry.id   AF-A0AAV6LJ93-F1
#
_cell.length_a   1.000
_cell.length_b   1.000
_cell.length_c   1.000
_cell.angle_alpha   90.00
_cell.angle_beta   90.00
_cell.angle_gamma   90.00
#
_symmetry.space_group_name_H-M   'P 1'
#
loop_
_entity.id
_entity.type
_entity.pdbx_description
1 polymer ?
#
loop_
_entity_poly.entity_id
_entity_poly.type
_entity_poly.pdbx_seq_one_letter_code
_entity_poly.pdbx_strand_id
1 'polypeptide(L)'
;MSSSSVSSGHTLKRKCLCGDEAVMKPSGTDLNPGRRFLGCPKYPINYMQEKAKLIEDKANEYEKKATEYESKAKEFDNMTEVYEWRIKEMKRVERKKIKEAGTMERNFWMKLLVALLVLVGGCILFNYGVREEGIALPR
;
A
#
# COMPACT_ATOMS: atom_id res chain seq x y z
N MET A 1 73.22 3.01 -54.21
CA MET A 1 71.84 3.06 -54.75
C MET A 1 71.26 1.66 -54.59
N SER A 2 70.36 1.45 -53.62
CA SER A 2 69.76 0.13 -53.37
C SER A 2 68.28 0.23 -53.67
N SER A 3 67.87 -0.40 -54.77
CA SER A 3 66.49 -0.43 -55.24
C SER A 3 65.73 -1.56 -54.55
N SER A 4 64.83 -1.22 -53.63
CA SER A 4 63.90 -2.17 -53.02
C SER A 4 62.64 -2.26 -53.89
N SER A 5 62.46 -3.40 -54.53
CA SER A 5 61.28 -3.77 -55.31
C SER A 5 60.05 -3.94 -54.41
N VAL A 6 59.09 -3.01 -54.52
CA VAL A 6 57.79 -3.12 -53.86
C VAL A 6 56.92 -4.07 -54.70
N SER A 7 56.69 -5.28 -54.19
CA SER A 7 55.77 -6.22 -54.80
C SER A 7 54.35 -5.66 -54.75
N SER A 8 53.74 -5.48 -55.92
CA SER A 8 52.33 -5.07 -56.07
C SER A 8 51.42 -6.18 -55.55
N GLY A 9 51.07 -6.10 -54.26
CA GLY A 9 50.19 -7.06 -53.59
C GLY A 9 48.74 -6.82 -54.00
N HIS A 10 48.13 -7.81 -54.65
CA HIS A 10 46.69 -7.89 -54.89
C HIS A 10 45.92 -7.47 -53.64
N THR A 11 45.26 -6.32 -53.70
CA THR A 11 44.45 -5.79 -52.60
C THR A 11 43.15 -6.60 -52.54
N LEU A 12 43.18 -7.76 -51.88
CA LEU A 12 41.97 -8.50 -51.52
C LEU A 12 41.09 -7.56 -50.68
N LYS A 13 40.03 -7.03 -51.30
CA LYS A 13 39.03 -6.21 -50.62
C LYS A 13 38.38 -7.06 -49.53
N ARG A 14 38.82 -6.86 -48.28
CA ARG A 14 38.26 -7.57 -47.14
C ARG A 14 36.84 -7.05 -46.90
N LYS A 15 35.86 -7.96 -46.97
CA LYS A 15 34.46 -7.67 -46.67
C LYS A 15 34.16 -7.98 -45.20
N CYS A 16 33.21 -7.26 -44.62
CA CYS A 16 32.63 -7.58 -43.33
C CYS A 16 31.64 -8.76 -43.45
N LEU A 17 31.28 -9.37 -42.31
CA LEU A 17 30.16 -10.30 -42.18
C LEU A 17 28.82 -9.72 -42.66
N CYS A 18 28.64 -8.39 -42.64
CA CYS A 18 27.44 -7.74 -43.20
C CYS A 18 27.46 -7.60 -44.73
N GLY A 19 28.50 -8.10 -45.41
CA GLY A 19 28.66 -8.05 -46.87
C GLY A 19 29.32 -6.78 -47.43
N ASP A 20 29.38 -5.69 -46.65
CA ASP A 20 29.99 -4.42 -47.07
C ASP A 20 31.53 -4.47 -47.02
N GLU A 21 32.20 -3.61 -47.80
CA GLU A 21 33.65 -3.46 -47.74
C GLU A 21 34.10 -2.90 -46.38
N ALA A 22 35.12 -3.52 -45.79
CA ALA A 22 35.67 -3.05 -44.52
C ALA A 22 36.40 -1.72 -44.72
N VAL A 23 36.18 -0.78 -43.79
CA VAL A 23 36.80 0.56 -43.83
C VAL A 23 37.88 0.66 -42.76
N MET A 24 38.98 1.34 -43.07
CA MET A 24 40.00 1.65 -42.08
C MET A 24 39.48 2.70 -41.10
N LYS A 25 39.47 2.35 -39.81
CA LYS A 25 39.08 3.25 -38.72
C LYS A 25 40.24 3.39 -37.73
N PRO A 26 40.48 4.59 -37.17
CA PRO A 26 41.37 4.75 -36.04
C PRO A 26 40.70 4.25 -34.76
N SER A 27 41.48 3.64 -33.87
CA SER A 27 41.06 3.28 -32.51
C SER A 27 41.00 4.51 -31.63
N GLY A 28 39.86 4.69 -30.94
CA GLY A 28 39.59 5.78 -30.00
C GLY A 28 39.67 5.37 -28.53
N THR A 29 40.18 4.17 -28.22
CA THR A 29 40.35 3.71 -26.83
C THR A 29 41.69 4.15 -26.27
N ASP A 30 41.73 4.52 -24.97
CA ASP A 30 42.95 4.96 -24.28
C ASP A 30 44.07 3.91 -24.30
N LEU A 31 43.72 2.62 -24.35
CA LEU A 31 44.67 1.51 -24.42
C LEU A 31 45.34 1.36 -25.79
N ASN A 32 44.85 2.03 -26.84
CA ASN A 32 45.32 1.84 -28.21
C ASN A 32 45.05 3.08 -29.08
N PRO A 33 45.61 4.25 -28.73
CA PRO A 33 45.27 5.51 -29.37
C PRO A 33 45.78 5.55 -30.82
N GLY A 34 44.92 5.91 -31.76
CA GLY A 34 45.30 6.17 -33.16
C GLY A 34 45.66 4.93 -33.99
N ARG A 35 45.73 3.73 -33.39
CA ARG A 35 45.98 2.48 -34.12
C ARG A 35 44.87 2.24 -35.14
N ARG A 36 45.24 2.01 -36.40
CA ARG A 36 44.27 1.75 -37.47
C ARG A 36 43.87 0.28 -37.49
N PHE A 37 42.58 0.02 -37.67
CA PHE A 37 42.02 -1.32 -37.84
C PHE A 37 40.97 -1.34 -38.95
N LEU A 38 40.76 -2.51 -39.55
CA LEU A 38 39.67 -2.72 -40.50
C LEU A 38 38.39 -2.99 -39.72
N GLY A 39 37.41 -2.12 -39.87
CA GLY A 39 36.13 -2.21 -39.18
C GLY A 39 34.97 -2.18 -40.16
N CYS A 40 33.83 -2.73 -39.73
CA CYS A 40 32.59 -2.59 -40.47
C CYS A 40 32.13 -1.12 -40.47
N PRO A 41 31.71 -0.55 -41.61
CA PRO A 41 31.16 0.80 -41.66
C PRO A 41 29.91 0.94 -40.76
N LYS A 42 29.05 -0.08 -40.71
CA LYS A 42 27.79 -0.12 -39.94
C LYS A 42 27.93 -0.42 -38.44
N TYR A 43 29.12 -0.82 -37.98
CA TYR A 43 29.35 -1.28 -36.60
C TYR A 43 28.85 -0.35 -35.48
N PRO A 44 28.99 1.00 -35.55
CA PRO A 44 28.55 1.84 -34.44
C PRO A 44 27.04 2.10 -34.40
N ILE A 45 26.32 1.95 -35.52
CA ILE A 45 24.91 2.39 -35.61
C ILE A 45 23.97 1.31 -35.06
N ASN A 46 24.15 0.06 -35.49
CA ASN A 46 23.22 -1.02 -35.11
C ASN A 46 23.33 -1.38 -33.63
N TYR A 47 24.56 -1.42 -33.08
CA TYR A 47 24.79 -1.75 -31.66
C TYR A 47 24.21 -0.68 -30.72
N MET A 48 24.39 0.61 -31.06
CA MET A 48 23.85 1.70 -30.24
C MET A 48 22.32 1.73 -30.29
N GLN A 49 21.72 1.45 -31.44
CA GLN A 49 20.27 1.41 -31.58
C GLN A 49 19.64 0.24 -30.80
N GLU A 50 20.27 -0.94 -30.84
CA GLU A 50 19.83 -2.11 -30.07
C GLU A 50 19.95 -1.86 -28.56
N LYS A 51 21.05 -1.24 -28.13
CA LYS A 51 21.24 -0.86 -26.72
C LYS A 51 20.25 0.20 -26.27
N ALA A 52 19.91 1.17 -27.12
CA ALA A 52 18.90 2.19 -26.82
C ALA A 52 17.51 1.57 -26.61
N LYS A 53 17.09 0.64 -27.48
CA LYS A 53 15.84 -0.11 -27.31
C LYS A 53 15.80 -0.88 -25.98
N LEU A 54 16.90 -1.56 -25.64
CA LEU A 54 16.99 -2.28 -24.37
C LEU A 54 16.87 -1.37 -23.14
N ILE A 55 17.36 -0.13 -23.23
CA ILE A 55 17.23 0.87 -22.17
C ILE A 55 15.77 1.35 -22.07
N GLU A 56 15.13 1.61 -23.21
CA GLU A 56 13.74 2.03 -23.29
C GLU A 56 12.78 0.95 -22.75
N ASP A 57 12.98 -0.31 -23.16
CA ASP A 57 12.19 -1.44 -22.67
C ASP A 57 12.31 -1.60 -21.14
N LYS A 58 13.53 -1.45 -20.60
CA LYS A 58 13.75 -1.48 -19.15
C LYS A 58 13.10 -0.29 -18.45
N ALA A 59 13.18 0.91 -19.02
CA ALA A 59 12.54 2.08 -18.46
C ALA A 59 11.02 1.89 -18.36
N ASN A 60 10.40 1.38 -19.43
CA ASN A 60 8.97 1.06 -19.46
C ASN A 60 8.60 -0.04 -18.45
N GLU A 61 9.45 -1.06 -18.27
CA GLU A 61 9.24 -2.09 -17.25
C GLU A 61 9.25 -1.50 -15.83
N TYR A 62 10.20 -0.61 -15.53
CA TYR A 62 10.27 0.08 -14.23
C TYR A 62 9.08 0.99 -13.99
N GLU A 63 8.63 1.72 -15.02
CA GLU A 63 7.44 2.58 -14.93
C GLU A 63 6.18 1.76 -14.65
N LYS A 64 6.01 0.61 -15.32
CA LYS A 64 4.90 -0.31 -15.05
C LYS A 64 4.95 -0.87 -13.62
N LYS A 65 6.14 -1.19 -13.09
CA LYS A 65 6.26 -1.62 -11.69
C LYS A 65 5.93 -0.49 -10.71
N ALA A 66 6.38 0.74 -10.99
CA ALA A 66 6.09 1.90 -10.15
C ALA A 66 4.58 2.15 -10.05
N THR A 67 3.86 2.12 -11.18
CA THR A 67 2.40 2.29 -11.20
C THR A 67 1.66 1.16 -10.48
N GLU A 68 2.13 -0.09 -10.57
CA GLU A 68 1.60 -1.21 -9.79
C GLU A 68 1.75 -0.98 -8.28
N TYR A 69 2.94 -0.54 -7.83
CA TYR A 69 3.17 -0.22 -6.41
C TYR A 69 2.31 0.94 -5.93
N GLU A 70 2.12 1.98 -6.74
CA GLU A 70 1.21 3.08 -6.41
C GLU A 70 -0.24 2.61 -6.28
N SER A 71 -0.70 1.73 -7.17
CA SER A 71 -2.06 1.18 -7.08
C SER A 71 -2.26 0.36 -5.81
N LYS A 72 -1.27 -0.47 -5.44
CA LYS A 72 -1.27 -1.25 -4.18
C LYS A 72 -1.25 -0.34 -2.96
N ALA A 73 -0.48 0.75 -2.99
CA ALA A 73 -0.47 1.73 -1.89
C ALA A 73 -1.87 2.32 -1.65
N LYS A 74 -2.58 2.70 -2.73
CA LYS A 74 -3.96 3.20 -2.64
C LYS A 74 -4.94 2.15 -2.09
N GLU A 75 -4.76 0.88 -2.42
CA GLU A 75 -5.57 -0.20 -1.83
C GLU A 75 -5.35 -0.32 -0.32
N PHE A 76 -4.11 -0.20 0.15
CA PHE A 76 -3.79 -0.20 1.58
C PHE A 76 -4.38 1.01 2.30
N ASP A 77 -4.36 2.20 1.69
CA ASP A 77 -4.97 3.40 2.27
C ASP A 77 -6.49 3.23 2.41
N ASN A 78 -7.17 2.76 1.36
CA ASN A 78 -8.61 2.48 1.41
C ASN A 78 -8.96 1.42 2.48
N MET A 79 -8.17 0.35 2.56
CA MET A 79 -8.36 -0.66 3.61
C MET A 79 -8.19 -0.07 5.02
N THR A 80 -7.23 0.84 5.20
CA THR A 80 -7.00 1.52 6.47
C THR A 80 -8.22 2.36 6.86
N GLU A 81 -8.78 3.14 5.94
CA GLU A 81 -10.00 3.92 6.18
C GLU A 81 -11.19 3.03 6.60
N VAL A 82 -11.36 1.87 5.95
CA VAL A 82 -12.41 0.90 6.31
C VAL A 82 -12.22 0.37 7.73
N TYR A 83 -10.99 0.03 8.12
CA TYR A 83 -10.70 -0.42 9.48
C TYR A 83 -10.93 0.68 10.52
N GLU A 84 -10.49 1.90 10.25
CA GLU A 84 -10.71 3.05 11.12
C GLU A 84 -12.22 3.31 11.33
N TRP A 85 -13.00 3.27 10.26
CA TRP A 85 -14.45 3.40 10.32
C TRP A 85 -15.07 2.30 11.19
N ARG A 86 -14.64 1.04 11.00
CA ARG A 86 -15.15 -0.10 11.77
C ARG A 86 -14.84 0.01 13.26
N ILE A 87 -13.62 0.42 13.61
CA ILE A 87 -13.21 0.69 15.00
C ILE A 87 -14.10 1.80 15.60
N LYS A 88 -14.33 2.88 14.84
CA LYS A 88 -15.16 4.00 15.29
C LYS A 88 -16.60 3.57 15.54
N GLU A 89 -17.14 2.70 14.69
CA GLU A 89 -18.50 2.18 14.83
C GLU A 89 -18.62 1.22 16.03
N MET A 90 -17.68 0.29 16.21
CA MET A 90 -17.67 -0.57 17.40
C MET A 90 -17.64 0.24 18.70
N LYS A 91 -16.80 1.29 18.77
CA LYS A 91 -16.77 2.21 19.92
C LYS A 91 -18.10 2.94 20.13
N ARG A 92 -18.86 3.25 19.07
CA ARG A 92 -20.21 3.84 19.21
C ARG A 92 -21.20 2.83 19.79
N VAL A 93 -21.17 1.59 19.31
CA VAL A 93 -22.03 0.52 19.79
C VAL A 93 -21.75 0.21 21.27
N GLU A 94 -20.49 0.12 21.68
CA GLU A 94 -20.12 -0.09 23.08
C GLU A 94 -20.63 1.03 23.99
N ARG A 95 -20.47 2.30 23.58
CA ARG A 95 -21.01 3.44 24.34
C ARG A 95 -22.53 3.38 24.47
N LYS A 96 -23.26 2.93 23.44
CA LYS A 96 -24.71 2.73 23.52
C LYS A 96 -25.06 1.66 24.53
N LYS A 97 -24.39 0.50 24.49
CA LYS A 97 -24.58 -0.60 25.45
C LYS A 97 -24.34 -0.15 26.89
N ILE A 98 -23.28 0.63 27.15
CA ILE A 98 -23.00 1.16 28.49
C ILE A 98 -24.11 2.12 28.95
N LYS A 99 -24.61 2.99 28.08
CA LYS A 99 -25.71 3.91 28.40
C LYS A 99 -27.03 3.18 28.66
N GLU A 100 -27.32 2.16 27.87
CA GLU A 100 -28.48 1.29 28.05
C GLU A 100 -28.39 0.52 29.37
N ALA A 101 -27.23 -0.07 29.68
CA ALA A 101 -26.97 -0.74 30.95
C ALA A 101 -27.19 0.20 32.15
N GLY A 102 -26.61 1.40 32.14
CA GLY A 102 -26.80 2.38 33.22
C GLY A 102 -28.24 2.90 33.31
N THR A 103 -29.01 2.87 32.22
CA THR A 103 -30.44 3.23 32.24
C THR A 103 -31.29 2.10 32.80
N MET A 104 -30.98 0.85 32.43
CA MET A 104 -31.60 -0.34 33.03
C MET A 104 -31.33 -0.42 34.53
N GLU A 105 -30.11 -0.13 34.97
CA GLU A 105 -29.74 -0.11 36.39
C GLU A 105 -30.52 0.98 37.16
N ARG A 106 -30.56 2.22 36.64
CA ARG A 106 -31.37 3.30 37.26
C ARG A 106 -32.85 2.94 37.34
N ASN A 107 -33.41 2.35 36.28
CA ASN A 107 -34.81 1.91 36.26
C ASN A 107 -35.07 0.79 37.27
N PHE A 108 -34.12 -0.13 37.45
CA PHE A 108 -34.20 -1.19 38.44
C PHE A 108 -34.23 -0.62 39.86
N TRP A 109 -33.27 0.26 40.22
CA TRP A 109 -33.22 0.89 41.54
C TRP A 109 -34.45 1.75 41.83
N MET A 110 -34.96 2.50 40.83
CA MET A 110 -36.20 3.27 40.97
C MET A 110 -37.41 2.38 41.28
N LYS A 111 -37.56 1.24 40.58
CA LYS A 111 -38.65 0.30 40.85
C LYS A 111 -38.53 -0.34 42.24
N LEU A 112 -37.30 -0.70 42.65
CA LEU A 112 -37.04 -1.26 43.97
C LEU A 112 -37.38 -0.26 45.08
N LEU A 113 -36.98 1.01 44.92
CA LEU A 113 -37.31 2.09 45.84
C LEU A 113 -38.82 2.27 46.01
N VAL A 114 -39.57 2.31 44.90
CA VAL A 114 -41.04 2.44 44.93
C VAL A 114 -41.70 1.25 45.63
N ALA A 115 -41.26 0.02 45.35
CA ALA A 115 -41.78 -1.17 46.01
C ALA A 115 -41.53 -1.15 47.53
N LEU A 116 -40.35 -0.73 47.98
CA LEU A 116 -40.03 -0.57 49.40
C LEU A 116 -40.91 0.50 50.07
N LEU A 117 -41.16 1.64 49.42
CA LEU A 117 -42.04 2.69 49.94
C LEU A 117 -43.49 2.20 50.09
N VAL A 118 -44.00 1.40 49.14
CA VAL A 118 -45.34 0.80 49.23
C VAL A 118 -45.42 -0.20 50.38
N LEU A 119 -44.40 -1.04 50.57
CA LEU A 119 -44.36 -1.99 51.68
C LEU A 119 -44.33 -1.27 53.04
N VAL A 120 -43.46 -0.26 53.20
CA VAL A 120 -43.37 0.51 54.44
C VAL A 120 -44.66 1.30 54.69
N GLY A 121 -45.20 1.99 53.68
CA GLY A 121 -46.46 2.74 53.78
C GLY A 121 -47.67 1.85 54.10
N GLY A 122 -47.77 0.68 53.45
CA GLY A 122 -48.80 -0.31 53.74
C GLY A 122 -48.71 -0.86 55.16
N CYS A 123 -47.50 -1.18 55.64
CA CYS A 123 -47.27 -1.60 57.02
C CYS A 123 -47.69 -0.52 58.03
N ILE A 124 -47.37 0.75 57.78
CA ILE A 124 -47.77 1.86 58.64
C ILE A 124 -49.30 1.97 58.70
N LEU A 125 -49.98 2.02 57.55
CA LEU A 125 -51.44 2.13 57.51
C LEU A 125 -52.15 0.95 58.19
N PHE A 126 -51.63 -0.27 58.03
CA PHE A 126 -52.16 -1.45 58.71
C PHE A 126 -52.02 -1.34 60.25
N ASN A 127 -50.86 -0.90 60.74
CA ASN A 127 -50.65 -0.69 62.18
C ASN A 127 -51.53 0.43 62.75
N TYR A 128 -51.79 1.51 61.99
CA TYR A 128 -52.67 2.59 62.42
C TYR A 128 -54.16 2.21 62.34
N GLY A 129 -54.60 1.48 61.31
CA GLY A 129 -55.99 1.05 61.14
C GLY A 129 -56.44 0.03 62.18
N VAL A 130 -55.59 -0.93 62.55
CA VAL A 130 -55.88 -1.91 63.62
C VAL A 130 -56.03 -1.24 64.99
N ARG A 131 -55.45 -0.04 65.18
CA ARG A 131 -55.53 0.70 66.45
C ARG A 131 -56.87 1.42 66.65
N GLU A 132 -57.64 1.70 65.61
CA GLU A 132 -58.96 2.33 65.76
C GLU A 132 -60.08 1.31 66.09
N GLU A 133 -59.99 0.07 65.64
CA GLU A 133 -61.00 -0.97 65.97
C GLU A 133 -60.84 -1.55 67.39
N GLY A 134 -59.74 -1.26 68.09
CA GLY A 134 -59.46 -1.74 69.45
C GLY A 134 -60.04 -0.88 70.59
N ILE A 135 -60.72 0.23 70.31
CA ILE A 135 -61.31 1.11 71.34
C ILE A 135 -62.85 1.09 71.24
N ALA A 136 -63.44 -0.10 71.29
CA ALA A 136 -64.84 -0.27 71.65
C ALA A 136 -64.90 -0.82 73.08
N LEU A 137 -64.99 0.08 74.07
CA LEU A 137 -65.29 -0.28 75.46
C LEU A 137 -66.81 -0.52 75.60
N PRO A 138 -67.24 -1.67 76.14
CA PRO A 138 -68.65 -1.98 76.37
C PRO A 138 -69.26 -1.12 77.50
N ARG A 139 -70.58 -0.89 77.38
CA ARG A 139 -71.45 -0.27 78.39
C ARG A 139 -71.45 -1.01 79.72
#